data_AF-A0A2S5CG35-F1
#
_entry.id   AF-A0A2S5CG35-F1
#
_cell.length_a   1.000
_cell.length_b   1.000
_cell.length_c   1.000
_cell.angle_alpha   90.00
_cell.angle_beta   90.00
_cell.angle_gamma   90.00
#
_symmetry.space_group_name_H-M   'P 1'
#
loop_
_entity.id
_entity.type
_entity.pdbx_description
1 polymer ?
#
loop_
_entity_poly.entity_id
_entity_poly.type
_entity_poly.pdbx_seq_one_letter_code
_entity_poly.pdbx_strand_id
1 'polypeptide(L)'
;MLDIIQEFVRVTLECLLAFLSDDAIALSKPGLGRVLRWLAVLLLSLLAGVGAHQCRQLWNRERTPTKYWLLSAGTALATLLFITSFLSLNYLKAVSINRIDRWQDTIQNDRAWSQETFRLAYYAIKKLGKEDFSNYPAPENGGDLTPVSHESSRRKTGEIYVNRAIAEFKDSHPYLSLILKADLAIPEQKIYEAQNLFFTANHGKAYNSNDAIGIAATELKQGLERRIPPLITTTRLIISVSYGLFMFIIFTIIGFIAYRNIKVFR
;
A
#
# COMPACT_ATOMS: atom_id res chain seq x y z
N MET A 1 12.40 -2.53 -10.79
CA MET A 1 12.80 -2.73 -9.37
C MET A 1 12.87 -1.40 -8.63
N LEU A 2 13.45 -0.36 -9.23
CA LEU A 2 13.49 0.98 -8.66
C LEU A 2 12.09 1.54 -8.35
N ASP A 3 11.13 1.39 -9.25
CA ASP A 3 9.76 1.92 -9.08
C ASP A 3 9.03 1.27 -7.89
N ILE A 4 9.24 -0.04 -7.68
CA ILE A 4 8.71 -0.77 -6.52
C ILE A 4 9.26 -0.20 -5.22
N ILE A 5 10.57 0.07 -5.16
CA ILE A 5 11.22 0.62 -3.96
C ILE A 5 10.72 2.04 -3.69
N GLN A 6 10.61 2.87 -4.73
CA GLN A 6 10.10 4.23 -4.62
C GLN A 6 8.65 4.25 -4.11
N GLU A 7 7.79 3.40 -4.66
CA GLU A 7 6.41 3.30 -4.20
C GLU A 7 6.32 2.75 -2.78
N PHE A 8 7.11 1.72 -2.44
CA PHE A 8 7.19 1.20 -1.07
C PHE A 8 7.54 2.31 -0.07
N VAL A 9 8.60 3.09 -0.35
CA VAL A 9 9.02 4.21 0.50
C VAL A 9 7.90 5.24 0.62
N ARG A 10 7.20 5.55 -0.47
CA ARG A 10 6.09 6.49 -0.47
C ARG A 10 4.92 6.00 0.38
N VAL A 11 4.54 4.72 0.27
CA VAL A 11 3.49 4.10 1.10
C VAL A 11 3.88 4.08 2.57
N THR A 12 5.13 3.74 2.89
CA THR A 12 5.63 3.77 4.27
C THR A 12 5.60 5.18 4.84
N LEU A 13 6.03 6.18 4.06
CA LEU A 13 5.98 7.58 4.47
C LEU A 13 4.55 8.07 4.67
N GLU A 14 3.62 7.72 3.78
CA GLU A 14 2.19 8.03 3.93
C GLU A 14 1.59 7.38 5.19
N CYS A 15 1.99 6.15 5.52
CA CYS A 15 1.59 5.50 6.77
C CYS A 15 2.16 6.20 8.01
N LEU A 16 3.43 6.65 7.94
CA LEU A 16 4.07 7.41 9.01
C LEU A 16 3.41 8.77 9.19
N LEU A 17 3.11 9.47 8.10
CA LEU A 17 2.39 10.73 8.10
C LEU A 17 0.98 10.54 8.67
N ALA A 18 0.26 9.49 8.26
CA ALA A 18 -1.07 9.18 8.81
C ALA A 18 -1.01 8.87 10.32
N PHE A 19 0.06 8.22 10.80
CA PHE A 19 0.31 8.02 12.23
C PHE A 19 0.63 9.33 12.98
N LEU A 20 1.38 10.24 12.33
CA LEU A 20 1.72 11.55 12.89
C LEU A 20 0.51 12.49 12.95
N SER A 21 -0.28 12.55 11.88
CA SER A 21 -1.39 13.48 11.74
C SER A 21 -2.69 12.95 12.35
N ASP A 22 -2.87 11.62 12.45
CA ASP A 22 -4.10 10.95 12.88
C ASP A 22 -5.28 11.15 11.91
N ASP A 23 -5.02 11.65 10.69
CA ASP A 23 -6.06 12.04 9.72
C ASP A 23 -6.85 10.85 9.17
N ALA A 24 -6.34 9.62 9.32
CA ALA A 24 -6.97 8.44 8.74
C ALA A 24 -8.17 7.90 9.57
N ILE A 25 -8.42 8.41 10.78
CA ILE A 25 -9.55 7.99 11.62
C ILE A 25 -10.30 9.23 12.13
N ALA A 26 -11.09 9.83 11.24
CA ALA A 26 -11.97 10.97 11.54
C ALA A 26 -13.17 10.65 12.48
N LEU A 27 -13.07 9.63 13.35
CA LEU A 27 -14.21 9.13 14.15
C LEU A 27 -13.92 8.91 15.65
N SER A 28 -12.77 9.31 16.19
CA SER A 28 -12.58 9.35 17.65
C SER A 28 -12.04 10.71 18.09
N LYS A 29 -12.62 11.24 19.18
CA LYS A 29 -12.44 12.61 19.69
C LYS A 29 -10.98 13.09 19.62
N PRO A 30 -10.72 14.29 19.07
CA PRO A 30 -9.37 14.73 18.74
C PRO A 30 -8.56 15.07 20.01
N GLY A 31 -7.27 14.72 19.99
CA GLY A 31 -6.26 15.29 20.90
C GLY A 31 -5.63 14.30 21.88
N LEU A 32 -6.40 13.79 22.84
CA LEU A 32 -5.82 13.09 23.99
C LEU A 32 -5.16 11.76 23.63
N GLY A 33 -5.83 10.94 22.80
CA GLY A 33 -5.32 9.62 22.41
C GLY A 33 -4.04 9.70 21.57
N ARG A 34 -3.88 10.75 20.77
CA ARG A 34 -2.66 10.99 19.98
C ARG A 34 -1.49 11.38 20.89
N VAL A 35 -1.71 12.35 21.78
CA VAL A 35 -0.66 12.80 22.72
C VAL A 35 -0.20 11.65 23.61
N LEU A 36 -1.15 10.86 24.15
CA LEU A 36 -0.83 9.70 24.98
C LEU A 36 -0.01 8.64 24.22
N ARG A 37 -0.34 8.37 22.95
CA ARG A 37 0.44 7.45 22.10
C ARG A 37 1.88 7.94 21.91
N TRP A 38 2.07 9.21 21.56
CA TRP A 38 3.42 9.78 21.40
C TRP A 38 4.21 9.81 22.70
N LEU A 39 3.57 10.17 23.81
CA LEU A 39 4.19 10.12 25.14
C LEU A 39 4.61 8.69 25.48
N ALA A 40 3.78 7.68 25.19
CA ALA A 40 4.12 6.28 25.41
C ALA A 40 5.32 5.85 24.54
N VAL A 41 5.33 6.21 23.26
CA VAL A 41 6.44 5.89 22.34
C VAL A 41 7.75 6.53 22.81
N LEU A 42 7.72 7.82 23.18
CA LEU A 42 8.89 8.54 23.70
C LEU A 42 9.36 7.95 25.03
N LEU A 43 8.44 7.66 25.94
CA LEU A 43 8.74 7.05 27.23
C LEU A 43 9.40 5.67 27.05
N LEU A 44 8.84 4.80 26.20
CA LEU A 44 9.42 3.48 25.92
C LEU A 44 10.82 3.59 25.30
N SER A 45 11.02 4.56 24.40
CA SER A 45 12.31 4.83 23.77
C SER A 45 13.36 5.30 24.80
N LEU A 46 12.96 6.22 25.69
CA LEU A 46 13.81 6.69 26.79
C LEU A 46 14.13 5.56 27.78
N LEU A 47 13.14 4.76 28.17
CA LEU A 47 13.33 3.61 29.05
C LEU A 47 14.28 2.58 28.44
N ALA A 48 14.19 2.30 27.14
CA ALA A 48 15.11 1.42 26.45
C ALA A 48 16.56 1.97 26.47
N GLY A 49 16.73 3.28 26.22
CA GLY A 49 18.02 3.96 26.34
C GLY A 49 18.59 3.90 27.76
N VAL A 50 17.77 4.18 28.78
CA VAL A 50 18.16 4.10 30.19
C VAL A 50 18.52 2.67 30.57
N GLY A 51 17.74 1.67 30.14
CA GLY A 51 18.04 0.26 30.35
C GLY A 51 19.39 -0.13 29.76
N ALA A 52 19.67 0.27 28.52
CA ALA A 52 20.98 0.06 27.89
C ALA A 52 22.11 0.75 28.66
N HIS A 53 21.87 1.95 29.19
CA HIS A 53 22.84 2.64 30.05
C HIS A 53 23.06 1.90 31.38
N GLN A 54 21.99 1.40 32.02
CA GLN A 54 22.06 0.70 33.30
C GLN A 54 22.70 -0.69 33.17
N CYS A 55 22.54 -1.39 32.04
CA CYS A 55 23.21 -2.66 31.79
C CYS A 55 24.73 -2.60 31.96
N ARG A 56 25.35 -1.42 31.81
CA ARG A 56 26.79 -1.24 32.11
C ARG A 56 27.14 -1.55 33.57
N GLN A 57 26.24 -1.21 34.51
CA GLN A 57 26.47 -1.33 35.95
C GLN A 57 26.56 -2.80 36.38
N LEU A 58 25.99 -3.71 35.59
CA LEU A 58 26.11 -5.15 35.80
C LEU A 58 27.54 -5.67 35.57
N TRP A 59 28.37 -4.93 34.82
CA TRP A 59 29.67 -5.43 34.35
C TRP A 59 30.86 -4.57 34.83
N ASN A 60 30.71 -3.25 34.98
CA ASN A 60 31.79 -2.38 35.47
C ASN A 60 31.24 -1.14 36.19
N ARG A 61 31.55 -1.01 37.49
CA ARG A 61 30.99 0.01 38.38
C ARG A 61 31.76 1.34 38.38
N GLU A 62 33.02 1.36 37.92
CA GLU A 62 33.97 2.43 38.29
C GLU A 62 34.21 3.52 37.23
N ARG A 63 33.91 3.30 35.94
CA ARG A 63 34.10 4.36 34.92
C ARG A 63 33.01 4.40 33.84
N THR A 64 32.57 5.61 33.49
CA THR A 64 31.62 5.90 32.40
C THR A 64 32.33 6.50 31.19
N PRO A 65 32.88 5.71 30.27
CA PRO A 65 33.35 6.23 29.00
C PRO A 65 32.16 6.74 28.16
N THR A 66 32.39 7.83 27.41
CA THR A 66 31.42 8.49 26.50
C THR A 66 30.76 7.52 25.52
N LYS A 67 31.43 6.41 25.18
CA LYS A 67 30.93 5.35 24.29
C LYS A 67 29.60 4.75 24.77
N TYR A 68 29.36 4.63 26.07
CA TYR A 68 28.10 4.08 26.58
C TYR A 68 26.92 5.05 26.40
N TRP A 69 27.16 6.36 26.47
CA TRP A 69 26.13 7.36 26.19
C TRP A 69 25.73 7.37 24.72
N LEU A 70 26.70 7.23 23.81
CA LEU A 70 26.44 7.09 22.37
C LEU A 70 25.63 5.82 22.06
N LEU A 71 25.99 4.69 22.66
CA LEU A 71 25.24 3.44 22.48
C LEU A 71 23.82 3.54 23.06
N SER A 72 23.65 4.13 24.25
CA SER A 72 22.34 4.36 24.87
C SER A 72 21.45 5.29 24.04
N ALA A 73 22.00 6.40 23.53
CA ALA A 73 21.29 7.31 22.63
C ALA A 73 20.90 6.62 21.31
N GLY A 74 21.81 5.82 20.74
CA GLY A 74 21.55 4.99 19.56
C GLY A 74 20.43 3.99 19.80
N THR A 75 20.39 3.34 20.97
CA THR A 75 19.31 2.45 21.37
C THR A 75 17.97 3.18 21.45
N ALA A 76 17.92 4.33 22.12
CA ALA A 76 16.69 5.11 22.23
C ALA A 76 16.15 5.54 20.86
N LEU A 77 17.03 6.01 19.97
CA LEU A 77 16.67 6.39 18.60
C LEU A 77 16.19 5.18 17.78
N ALA A 78 16.87 4.05 17.87
CA ALA A 78 16.45 2.84 17.20
C ALA A 78 15.08 2.37 17.70
N THR A 79 14.88 2.29 19.02
CA THR A 79 13.57 1.96 19.62
C THR A 79 12.47 2.89 19.13
N LEU A 80 12.74 4.20 19.03
CA LEU A 80 11.81 5.17 18.48
C LEU A 80 11.41 4.81 17.04
N LEU A 81 12.38 4.55 16.17
CA LEU A 81 12.15 4.19 14.76
C LEU A 81 11.40 2.85 14.62
N PHE A 82 11.77 1.83 15.39
CA PHE A 82 11.13 0.51 15.34
C PHE A 82 9.69 0.56 15.84
N ILE A 83 9.43 1.24 16.97
CA ILE A 83 8.07 1.35 17.52
C ILE A 83 7.18 2.19 16.58
N THR A 84 7.67 3.33 16.09
CA THR A 84 6.89 4.17 15.15
C THR A 84 6.56 3.41 13.87
N SER A 85 7.53 2.70 13.29
CA SER A 85 7.30 1.84 12.12
C SER A 85 6.32 0.70 12.41
N PHE A 86 6.40 0.08 13.59
CA PHE A 86 5.50 -1.00 13.99
C PHE A 86 4.05 -0.50 14.11
N LEU A 87 3.86 0.70 14.68
CA LEU A 87 2.54 1.31 14.87
C LEU A 87 1.97 1.88 13.58
N SER A 88 2.80 2.44 12.69
CA SER A 88 2.36 3.00 11.41
C SER A 88 1.74 1.95 10.49
N LEU A 89 2.10 0.67 10.64
CA LEU A 89 1.49 -0.43 9.88
C LEU A 89 -0.03 -0.55 10.07
N ASN A 90 -0.60 -0.02 11.16
CA ASN A 90 -2.06 0.05 11.33
C ASN A 90 -2.76 0.84 10.21
N TYR A 91 -2.06 1.80 9.61
CA TYR A 91 -2.59 2.70 8.60
C TYR A 91 -2.44 2.16 7.18
N LEU A 92 -1.71 1.04 7.00
CA LEU A 92 -1.43 0.48 5.68
C LEU A 92 -2.72 0.19 4.89
N LYS A 93 -3.77 -0.31 5.54
CA LYS A 93 -5.08 -0.55 4.91
C LYS A 93 -5.68 0.74 4.36
N ALA A 94 -5.84 1.74 5.22
CA ALA A 94 -6.47 3.02 4.86
C ALA A 94 -5.68 3.76 3.77
N VAL A 95 -4.34 3.80 3.91
CA VAL A 95 -3.45 4.42 2.92
C VAL A 95 -3.55 3.72 1.56
N SER A 96 -3.56 2.39 1.54
CA SER A 96 -3.63 1.65 0.27
C SER A 96 -5.00 1.81 -0.43
N ILE A 97 -6.10 1.87 0.34
CA ILE A 97 -7.44 2.14 -0.23
C ILE A 97 -7.48 3.55 -0.82
N ASN A 98 -7.02 4.57 -0.09
CA ASN A 98 -6.98 5.96 -0.55
C ASN A 98 -6.11 6.09 -1.83
N ARG A 99 -5.02 5.32 -1.94
CA ARG A 99 -4.24 5.26 -3.17
C ARG A 99 -5.04 4.72 -4.36
N ILE A 100 -5.83 3.66 -4.17
CA ILE A 100 -6.73 3.16 -5.22
C ILE A 100 -7.78 4.22 -5.56
N ASP A 101 -8.34 4.94 -4.59
CA ASP A 101 -9.30 6.01 -4.85
C ASP A 101 -8.69 7.11 -5.72
N ARG A 102 -7.51 7.62 -5.35
CA ARG A 102 -6.80 8.64 -6.15
C ARG A 102 -6.43 8.14 -7.53
N TRP A 103 -6.01 6.88 -7.62
CA TRP A 103 -5.74 6.23 -8.89
C TRP A 103 -6.99 6.19 -9.76
N GLN A 104 -8.12 5.78 -9.19
CA GLN A 104 -9.43 5.73 -9.85
C GLN A 104 -9.80 7.11 -10.41
N ASP A 105 -9.65 8.17 -9.60
CA ASP A 105 -9.91 9.54 -10.03
C ASP A 105 -8.94 9.99 -11.14
N THR A 106 -7.67 9.59 -11.05
CA THR A 106 -6.64 9.95 -12.03
C THR A 106 -6.93 9.32 -13.39
N ILE A 107 -7.18 8.01 -13.43
CA ILE A 107 -7.40 7.28 -14.68
C ILE A 107 -8.76 7.65 -15.33
N GLN A 108 -9.79 7.97 -14.53
CA GLN A 108 -11.07 8.49 -15.06
C GLN A 108 -10.92 9.82 -15.80
N ASN A 109 -9.91 10.62 -15.43
CA ASN A 109 -9.62 11.90 -16.07
C ASN A 109 -8.53 11.80 -17.15
N ASP A 110 -7.94 10.63 -17.37
CA ASP A 110 -6.93 10.40 -18.40
C ASP A 110 -7.58 10.17 -19.77
N ARG A 111 -7.66 11.25 -20.55
CA ARG A 111 -8.19 11.22 -21.92
C ARG A 111 -7.37 10.35 -22.86
N ALA A 112 -6.05 10.30 -22.70
CA ALA A 112 -5.18 9.53 -23.59
C ALA A 112 -5.40 8.03 -23.37
N TRP A 113 -5.43 7.59 -22.11
CA TRP A 113 -5.77 6.22 -21.75
C TRP A 113 -7.18 5.85 -22.22
N SER A 114 -8.16 6.73 -22.02
CA SER A 114 -9.56 6.48 -22.39
C SER A 114 -9.74 6.33 -23.91
N GLN A 115 -9.12 7.23 -24.70
CA GLN A 115 -9.16 7.17 -26.16
C GLN A 115 -8.48 5.92 -26.72
N GLU A 116 -7.30 5.57 -26.20
CA GLU A 116 -6.60 4.36 -26.63
C GLU A 116 -7.37 3.10 -26.26
N THR A 117 -7.94 3.04 -25.06
CA THR A 117 -8.76 1.90 -24.62
C THR A 117 -10.04 1.77 -25.44
N PHE A 118 -10.69 2.90 -25.75
CA PHE A 118 -11.84 2.94 -26.65
C PHE A 118 -11.49 2.43 -28.05
N ARG A 119 -10.37 2.89 -28.62
CA ARG A 119 -9.89 2.44 -29.93
C ARG A 119 -9.73 0.92 -29.98
N LEU A 120 -9.11 0.35 -28.95
CA LEU A 120 -8.91 -1.10 -28.85
C LEU A 120 -10.23 -1.87 -28.71
N ALA A 121 -11.14 -1.36 -27.88
CA ALA A 121 -12.47 -1.96 -27.71
C ALA A 121 -13.24 -1.93 -29.04
N TYR A 122 -13.28 -0.79 -29.73
CA TYR A 122 -13.94 -0.60 -31.02
C TYR A 122 -13.46 -1.64 -32.04
N TYR A 123 -12.15 -1.74 -32.26
CA TYR A 123 -11.61 -2.70 -33.24
C TYR A 123 -11.80 -4.14 -32.83
N ALA A 124 -11.75 -4.46 -31.53
CA ALA A 124 -12.02 -5.80 -31.05
C ALA A 124 -13.48 -6.21 -31.28
N ILE A 125 -14.43 -5.30 -31.08
CA ILE A 125 -15.86 -5.54 -31.32
C ILE A 125 -16.15 -5.62 -32.82
N LYS A 126 -15.53 -4.75 -33.63
CA LYS A 126 -15.61 -4.82 -35.10
C LYS A 126 -15.13 -6.15 -35.63
N LYS A 127 -14.04 -6.69 -35.06
CA LYS A 127 -13.51 -8.01 -35.40
C LYS A 127 -14.46 -9.17 -35.06
N LEU A 128 -15.38 -9.01 -34.11
CA LEU A 128 -16.38 -10.05 -33.79
C LEU A 128 -17.40 -10.24 -34.93
N GLY A 129 -17.61 -9.23 -35.79
CA GLY A 129 -18.52 -9.32 -36.93
C GLY A 129 -20.01 -9.47 -36.57
N LYS A 130 -20.39 -9.13 -35.33
CA LYS A 130 -21.76 -9.30 -34.81
C LYS A 130 -22.57 -8.01 -34.70
N GLU A 131 -21.91 -6.86 -34.74
CA GLU A 131 -22.54 -5.55 -34.57
C GLU A 131 -22.60 -4.79 -35.90
N ASP A 132 -23.59 -3.92 -36.05
CA ASP A 132 -23.67 -2.98 -37.17
C ASP A 132 -22.91 -1.69 -36.84
N PHE A 133 -21.92 -1.36 -37.66
CA PHE A 133 -21.06 -0.18 -37.51
C PHE A 133 -21.45 0.97 -38.47
N SER A 134 -22.53 0.85 -39.23
CA SER A 134 -22.92 1.84 -40.25
C SER A 134 -23.09 3.26 -39.70
N ASN A 135 -23.56 3.38 -38.45
CA ASN A 135 -23.74 4.65 -37.73
C ASN A 135 -22.69 4.90 -36.63
N TYR A 136 -21.62 4.08 -36.60
CA TYR A 136 -20.59 4.14 -35.56
C TYR A 136 -19.22 4.31 -36.24
N PRO A 137 -18.87 5.55 -36.65
CA PRO A 137 -17.61 5.81 -37.34
C PRO A 137 -16.42 5.39 -36.47
N ALA A 138 -15.30 5.09 -37.13
CA ALA A 138 -14.09 4.72 -36.42
C ALA A 138 -13.57 5.87 -35.52
N PRO A 139 -12.84 5.57 -34.44
CA PRO A 139 -12.26 6.58 -33.55
C PRO A 139 -11.44 7.64 -34.29
N GLU A 140 -10.71 7.23 -35.34
CA GLU A 140 -9.88 8.11 -36.17
C GLU A 140 -10.71 9.11 -37.00
N ASN A 141 -12.00 8.83 -37.19
CA ASN A 141 -12.96 9.68 -37.88
C ASN A 141 -13.84 10.50 -36.91
N GLY A 142 -13.48 10.55 -35.63
CA GLY A 142 -14.23 11.28 -34.60
C GLY A 142 -15.40 10.51 -33.99
N GLY A 143 -15.45 9.18 -34.16
CA GLY A 143 -16.42 8.34 -33.46
C GLY A 143 -16.10 8.21 -31.97
N ASP A 144 -17.13 8.24 -31.13
CA ASP A 144 -17.05 8.20 -29.66
C ASP A 144 -17.88 7.06 -29.04
N LEU A 145 -18.62 6.32 -29.88
CA LEU A 145 -19.51 5.23 -29.47
C LEU A 145 -19.16 3.94 -30.18
N THR A 146 -19.39 2.83 -29.48
CA THR A 146 -19.26 1.48 -30.05
C THR A 146 -20.58 0.72 -29.86
N PRO A 147 -21.09 0.04 -30.90
CA PRO A 147 -22.30 -0.76 -30.77
C PRO A 147 -22.02 -1.98 -29.89
N VAL A 148 -22.89 -2.18 -28.88
CA VAL A 148 -22.77 -3.29 -27.91
C VAL A 148 -24.13 -3.96 -27.69
N SER A 149 -24.88 -4.18 -28.77
CA SER A 149 -26.22 -4.76 -28.72
C SER A 149 -26.21 -6.25 -28.33
N HIS A 150 -25.19 -6.99 -28.74
CA HIS A 150 -25.03 -8.41 -28.45
C HIS A 150 -24.26 -8.65 -27.16
N GLU A 151 -24.65 -9.72 -26.45
CA GLU A 151 -23.99 -10.12 -25.20
C GLU A 151 -22.49 -10.36 -25.35
N SER A 152 -22.06 -11.01 -26.44
CA SER A 152 -20.64 -11.24 -26.71
C SER A 152 -19.85 -9.94 -26.89
N SER A 153 -20.47 -8.91 -27.46
CA SER A 153 -19.84 -7.60 -27.65
C SER A 153 -19.73 -6.88 -26.30
N ARG A 154 -20.80 -6.91 -25.49
CA ARG A 154 -20.79 -6.38 -24.12
C ARG A 154 -19.67 -7.01 -23.30
N ARG A 155 -19.62 -8.35 -23.26
CA ARG A 155 -18.61 -9.12 -22.54
C ARG A 155 -17.20 -8.75 -23.01
N LYS A 156 -16.97 -8.70 -24.31
CA LYS A 156 -15.65 -8.35 -24.86
C LYS A 156 -15.23 -6.92 -24.54
N THR A 157 -16.18 -5.99 -24.55
CA THR A 157 -15.96 -4.59 -24.15
C THR A 157 -15.48 -4.52 -22.71
N GLY A 158 -16.22 -5.14 -21.78
CA GLY A 158 -15.89 -5.10 -20.36
C GLY A 158 -14.55 -5.74 -20.06
N GLU A 159 -14.28 -6.89 -20.67
CA GLU A 159 -12.99 -7.57 -20.58
C GLU A 159 -11.84 -6.63 -20.97
N ILE A 160 -11.96 -5.90 -22.09
CA ILE A 160 -10.91 -4.99 -22.56
C ILE A 160 -10.74 -3.82 -21.60
N TYR A 161 -11.81 -3.12 -21.23
CA TYR A 161 -11.72 -1.96 -20.35
C TYR A 161 -11.18 -2.32 -18.97
N VAL A 162 -11.69 -3.40 -18.36
CA VAL A 162 -11.25 -3.86 -17.05
C VAL A 162 -9.79 -4.32 -17.10
N ASN A 163 -9.41 -5.12 -18.09
CA ASN A 163 -8.01 -5.58 -18.22
C ASN A 163 -7.05 -4.41 -18.48
N ARG A 164 -7.47 -3.41 -19.26
CA ARG A 164 -6.67 -2.19 -19.47
C ARG A 164 -6.55 -1.34 -18.22
N ALA A 165 -7.60 -1.21 -17.43
CA ALA A 165 -7.54 -0.51 -16.14
C ALA A 165 -6.61 -1.24 -15.15
N ILE A 166 -6.72 -2.57 -15.05
CA ILE A 166 -5.81 -3.36 -14.22
C ILE A 166 -4.36 -3.24 -14.69
N ALA A 167 -4.12 -3.29 -16.00
CA ALA A 167 -2.77 -3.15 -16.55
C ALA A 167 -2.17 -1.79 -16.20
N GLU A 168 -2.92 -0.70 -16.39
CA GLU A 168 -2.46 0.63 -16.02
C GLU A 168 -2.22 0.72 -14.49
N PHE A 169 -3.07 0.11 -13.65
CA PHE A 169 -2.81 0.05 -12.20
C PHE A 169 -1.51 -0.68 -11.87
N LYS A 170 -1.19 -1.78 -12.56
CA LYS A 170 0.07 -2.51 -12.34
C LYS A 170 1.28 -1.67 -12.71
N ASP A 171 1.16 -0.87 -13.77
CA ASP A 171 2.24 -0.03 -14.26
C ASP A 171 2.44 1.20 -13.36
N SER A 172 1.35 1.82 -12.88
CA SER A 172 1.41 3.01 -12.01
C SER A 172 1.64 2.70 -10.53
N HIS A 173 1.27 1.49 -10.08
CA HIS A 173 1.35 1.05 -8.68
C HIS A 173 1.98 -0.35 -8.53
N PRO A 174 3.25 -0.54 -8.95
CA PRO A 174 3.91 -1.85 -8.99
C PRO A 174 4.08 -2.51 -7.61
N TYR A 175 4.23 -1.75 -6.51
CA TYR A 175 4.30 -2.27 -5.15
C TYR A 175 2.92 -2.77 -4.66
N LEU A 176 1.85 -2.00 -4.85
CA LEU A 176 0.50 -2.47 -4.51
C LEU A 176 0.09 -3.67 -5.38
N SER A 177 0.45 -3.65 -6.66
CA SER A 177 0.31 -4.82 -7.53
C SER A 177 1.09 -6.03 -7.01
N LEU A 178 2.29 -5.83 -6.46
CA LEU A 178 3.08 -6.90 -5.86
C LEU A 178 2.37 -7.53 -4.66
N ILE A 179 1.73 -6.72 -3.82
CA ILE A 179 0.92 -7.22 -2.69
C ILE A 179 -0.28 -8.02 -3.20
N LEU A 180 -0.88 -7.59 -4.31
CA LEU A 180 -2.04 -8.21 -4.94
C LEU A 180 -1.71 -9.37 -5.88
N LYS A 181 -0.43 -9.75 -6.05
CA LYS A 181 0.14 -10.60 -7.14
C LYS A 181 -0.64 -11.85 -7.57
N ALA A 182 -1.54 -12.39 -6.75
CA ALA A 182 -2.37 -13.56 -7.06
C ALA A 182 -3.84 -13.26 -7.43
N ASP A 183 -4.35 -12.06 -7.14
CA ASP A 183 -5.78 -11.71 -7.24
C ASP A 183 -6.09 -10.65 -8.33
N LEU A 184 -5.09 -10.25 -9.12
CA LEU A 184 -5.27 -9.24 -10.19
C LEU A 184 -5.95 -9.79 -11.44
N ALA A 185 -6.17 -11.10 -11.53
CA ALA A 185 -7.04 -11.67 -12.55
C ALA A 185 -8.47 -11.59 -12.03
N ILE A 186 -9.19 -10.52 -12.36
CA ILE A 186 -10.63 -10.45 -12.08
C ILE A 186 -11.28 -11.56 -12.93
N PRO A 187 -11.96 -12.54 -12.31
CA PRO A 187 -12.62 -13.59 -13.06
C PRO A 187 -13.57 -12.97 -14.07
N GLU A 188 -13.54 -13.46 -15.31
CA GLU A 188 -14.40 -12.96 -16.38
C GLU A 188 -15.89 -12.97 -15.97
N GLN A 189 -16.27 -13.95 -15.14
CA GLN A 189 -17.59 -14.07 -14.53
C GLN A 189 -17.97 -12.83 -13.68
N LYS A 190 -17.04 -12.25 -12.91
CA LYS A 190 -17.30 -11.05 -12.12
C LYS A 190 -17.48 -9.82 -13.00
N ILE A 191 -16.68 -9.70 -14.06
CA ILE A 191 -16.83 -8.64 -15.05
C ILE A 191 -18.22 -8.75 -15.68
N TYR A 192 -18.61 -9.97 -16.07
CA TYR A 192 -19.91 -10.25 -16.65
C TYR A 192 -21.07 -9.90 -15.72
N GLU A 193 -21.02 -10.30 -14.44
CA GLU A 193 -22.04 -9.98 -13.45
C GLU A 193 -22.19 -8.46 -13.26
N ALA A 194 -21.08 -7.73 -13.14
CA ALA A 194 -21.09 -6.29 -12.99
C ALA A 194 -21.64 -5.58 -14.24
N GLN A 195 -21.32 -6.08 -15.43
CA GLN A 195 -21.89 -5.58 -16.67
C GLN A 195 -23.38 -5.86 -16.76
N ASN A 196 -23.82 -7.07 -16.43
CA ASN A 196 -25.23 -7.42 -16.50
C ASN A 196 -26.05 -6.57 -15.52
N LEU A 197 -25.53 -6.32 -14.31
CA LEU A 197 -26.11 -5.37 -13.36
C LEU A 197 -26.22 -3.96 -13.95
N PHE A 198 -25.15 -3.46 -14.58
CA PHE A 198 -25.15 -2.14 -15.22
C PHE A 198 -26.22 -2.02 -16.31
N PHE A 199 -26.28 -2.97 -17.24
CA PHE A 199 -27.23 -2.95 -18.37
C PHE A 199 -28.67 -3.22 -17.94
N THR A 200 -28.87 -3.97 -16.86
CA THR A 200 -30.21 -4.17 -16.25
C THR A 200 -30.68 -2.88 -15.58
N ALA A 201 -29.78 -2.15 -14.91
CA ALA A 201 -30.11 -0.88 -14.27
C ALA A 201 -30.21 0.30 -15.25
N ASN A 202 -29.51 0.23 -16.40
CA ASN A 202 -29.40 1.30 -17.39
C ASN A 202 -29.72 0.80 -18.79
N HIS A 203 -30.99 0.50 -19.05
CA HIS A 203 -31.45 0.11 -20.37
C HIS A 203 -31.06 1.15 -21.44
N GLY A 204 -30.35 0.71 -22.48
CA GLY A 204 -29.98 1.53 -23.63
C GLY A 204 -28.77 2.45 -23.43
N LYS A 205 -28.11 2.47 -22.27
CA LYS A 205 -26.85 3.21 -22.10
C LYS A 205 -25.66 2.40 -22.62
N ALA A 206 -24.70 3.10 -23.22
CA ALA A 206 -23.40 2.53 -23.54
C ALA A 206 -22.60 2.27 -22.25
N TYR A 207 -21.83 1.18 -22.25
CA TYR A 207 -20.93 0.85 -21.14
C TYR A 207 -19.70 1.76 -21.20
N ASN A 208 -19.55 2.65 -20.21
CA ASN A 208 -18.48 3.65 -20.21
C ASN A 208 -17.21 3.11 -19.53
N SER A 209 -16.05 3.67 -19.89
CA SER A 209 -14.77 3.41 -19.24
C SER A 209 -14.81 3.64 -17.73
N ASN A 210 -15.58 4.65 -17.28
CA ASN A 210 -15.67 5.00 -15.86
C ASN A 210 -16.28 3.88 -15.01
N ASP A 211 -17.28 3.18 -15.54
CA ASP A 211 -17.92 2.05 -14.86
C ASP A 211 -16.95 0.87 -14.74
N ALA A 212 -16.21 0.59 -15.81
CA ALA A 212 -15.18 -0.45 -15.82
C ALA A 212 -14.03 -0.15 -14.84
N ILE A 213 -13.58 1.10 -14.78
CA ILE A 213 -12.60 1.57 -13.80
C ILE A 213 -13.13 1.37 -12.37
N GLY A 214 -14.41 1.71 -12.11
CA GLY A 214 -15.02 1.53 -10.79
C GLY A 214 -15.09 0.06 -10.36
N ILE A 215 -15.36 -0.85 -11.30
CA ILE A 215 -15.33 -2.30 -11.05
C ILE A 215 -13.91 -2.76 -10.73
N ALA A 216 -12.93 -2.34 -11.53
CA ALA A 216 -11.52 -2.65 -11.28
C ALA A 216 -11.07 -2.13 -9.91
N ALA A 217 -11.38 -0.88 -9.56
CA ALA A 217 -11.07 -0.27 -8.28
C ALA A 217 -11.70 -1.04 -7.10
N THR A 218 -12.97 -1.44 -7.24
CA THR A 218 -13.68 -2.22 -6.21
C THR A 218 -13.02 -3.57 -5.97
N GLU A 219 -12.66 -4.27 -7.03
CA GLU A 219 -11.98 -5.57 -6.94
C GLU A 219 -10.56 -5.43 -6.37
N LEU A 220 -9.80 -4.39 -6.77
CA LEU A 220 -8.49 -4.08 -6.19
C LEU A 220 -8.60 -3.80 -4.68
N LYS A 221 -9.59 -3.02 -4.25
CA LYS A 221 -9.86 -2.75 -2.83
C LYS A 221 -10.16 -4.04 -2.08
N GLN A 222 -11.10 -4.86 -2.56
CA GLN A 222 -11.45 -6.14 -1.93
C GLN A 222 -10.25 -7.09 -1.85
N GLY A 223 -9.43 -7.16 -2.91
CA GLY A 223 -8.18 -7.92 -2.91
C GLY A 223 -7.22 -7.44 -1.83
N LEU A 224 -7.04 -6.13 -1.69
CA LEU A 224 -6.21 -5.55 -0.64
C LEU A 224 -6.75 -5.82 0.75
N GLU A 225 -8.06 -5.71 0.96
CA GLU A 225 -8.66 -5.98 2.27
C GLU A 225 -8.39 -7.41 2.76
N ARG A 226 -8.29 -8.37 1.84
CA ARG A 226 -7.94 -9.75 2.14
C ARG A 226 -6.44 -9.94 2.39
N ARG A 227 -5.57 -9.24 1.65
CA ARG A 227 -4.12 -9.44 1.68
C ARG A 227 -3.38 -8.60 2.73
N ILE A 228 -3.91 -7.43 3.08
CA ILE A 228 -3.27 -6.52 4.02
C ILE A 228 -3.18 -7.08 5.46
N PRO A 229 -4.24 -7.69 6.05
CA PRO A 229 -4.15 -8.20 7.42
C PRO A 229 -3.02 -9.22 7.66
N PRO A 230 -2.83 -10.28 6.84
CA PRO A 230 -1.70 -11.18 7.01
C PRO A 230 -0.37 -10.47 6.74
N LEU A 231 -0.31 -9.57 5.75
CA LEU A 231 0.90 -8.78 5.48
C LEU A 231 1.33 -7.91 6.66
N ILE A 232 0.38 -7.25 7.33
CA ILE A 232 0.64 -6.47 8.56
C ILE A 232 1.22 -7.39 9.63
N THR A 233 0.61 -8.56 9.84
CA THR A 233 1.07 -9.53 10.85
C THR A 233 2.49 -10.02 10.57
N THR A 234 2.79 -10.41 9.32
CA THR A 234 4.13 -10.86 8.92
C THR A 234 5.15 -9.73 9.03
N THR A 235 4.80 -8.52 8.60
CA THR A 235 5.71 -7.36 8.67
C THR A 235 6.00 -6.99 10.12
N ARG A 236 4.99 -7.02 11.00
CA ARG A 236 5.16 -6.84 12.45
C ARG A 236 6.12 -7.86 13.04
N LEU A 237 5.97 -9.13 12.67
CA LEU A 237 6.88 -10.18 13.13
C LEU A 237 8.32 -9.90 12.69
N ILE A 238 8.53 -9.51 11.42
CA ILE A 238 9.85 -9.17 10.88
C ILE A 238 10.45 -7.97 11.64
N ILE A 239 9.67 -6.91 11.87
CA ILE A 239 10.11 -5.73 12.63
C ILE A 239 10.50 -6.13 14.06
N SER A 240 9.66 -6.92 14.75
CA SER A 240 9.93 -7.38 16.12
C SER A 240 11.18 -8.26 16.22
N VAL A 241 11.35 -9.21 15.31
CA VAL A 241 12.55 -10.08 15.27
C VAL A 241 13.79 -9.25 14.97
N SER A 242 13.72 -8.35 13.99
CA SER A 242 14.84 -7.47 13.61
C SER A 242 15.25 -6.55 14.77
N TYR A 243 14.26 -6.02 15.49
CA TYR A 243 14.49 -5.22 16.70
C TYR A 243 15.17 -6.04 17.82
N GLY A 244 14.69 -7.26 18.06
CA GLY A 244 15.31 -8.16 19.03
C GLY A 244 16.77 -8.49 18.70
N LEU A 245 17.07 -8.78 17.44
CA LEU A 245 18.44 -9.00 16.95
C LEU A 245 19.30 -7.75 17.11
N PHE A 246 18.77 -6.57 16.76
CA PHE A 246 19.47 -5.31 16.95
C PHE A 246 19.81 -5.06 18.42
N MET A 247 18.86 -5.26 19.34
CA MET A 247 19.08 -5.12 20.78
C MET A 247 20.11 -6.12 21.30
N PHE A 248 20.05 -7.37 20.84
CA PHE A 248 21.03 -8.39 21.19
C PHE A 248 22.45 -7.97 20.79
N ILE A 249 22.63 -7.40 19.59
CA ILE A 249 23.92 -6.88 19.13
C ILE A 249 24.41 -5.75 20.05
N ILE A 250 23.55 -4.78 20.36
CA ILE A 250 23.92 -3.66 21.23
C ILE A 250 24.34 -4.15 22.62
N PHE A 251 23.57 -5.05 23.24
CA PHE A 251 23.93 -5.59 24.55
C PHE A 251 25.22 -6.41 24.50
N THR A 252 25.46 -7.16 23.43
CA THR A 252 26.72 -7.88 23.21
C THR A 252 27.91 -6.91 23.15
N ILE A 253 27.78 -5.80 22.41
CA ILE A 253 28.82 -4.76 22.32
C ILE A 253 29.06 -4.11 23.69
N ILE A 254 28.01 -3.76 24.42
CA ILE A 254 28.12 -3.18 25.77
C ILE A 254 28.85 -4.14 26.72
N GLY A 255 28.45 -5.41 26.72
CA GLY A 255 29.08 -6.47 27.53
C GLY A 255 30.55 -6.68 27.16
N PHE A 256 30.88 -6.73 25.86
CA PHE A 256 32.26 -6.88 25.39
C PHE A 256 33.15 -5.70 25.79
N ILE A 257 32.67 -4.46 25.62
CA ILE A 257 33.40 -3.26 26.05
C ILE A 257 33.59 -3.28 27.56
N ALA A 258 32.57 -3.68 28.32
CA ALA A 258 32.67 -3.75 29.77
C ALA A 258 33.66 -4.82 30.23
N TYR A 259 33.62 -6.03 29.64
CA TYR A 259 34.56 -7.13 29.90
C TYR A 259 36.01 -6.70 29.66
N ARG A 260 36.30 -6.04 28.53
CA ARG A 260 37.65 -5.52 28.22
C ARG A 260 38.11 -4.46 29.23
N ASN A 261 37.18 -3.75 29.86
CA ASN A 261 37.48 -2.73 30.87
C ASN A 261 37.62 -3.30 32.29
N ILE A 262 37.35 -4.60 32.51
CA ILE A 262 37.66 -5.26 33.78
C ILE A 262 39.19 -5.36 33.85
N LYS A 263 39.81 -4.43 34.58
CA LYS A 263 41.21 -4.59 34.99
C LYS A 263 41.23 -5.78 35.95
N VAL A 264 41.86 -6.87 35.54
CA VAL A 264 42.29 -7.91 36.47
C VAL A 264 43.24 -7.21 37.44
N PHE A 265 42.79 -7.03 38.69
CA PHE A 265 43.68 -6.64 39.79
C PHE A 265 44.82 -7.66 39.81
N ARG A 266 46.02 -7.23 39.43
CA ARG A 266 47.26 -7.96 39.61
C ARG A 266 48.17 -7.07 40.43
#